data_AF-A0A6B3LJU0-F1
#
_entry.id   AF-A0A6B3LJU0-F1
#
_cell.length_a   1.000
_cell.length_b   1.000
_cell.length_c   1.000
_cell.angle_alpha   90.00
_cell.angle_beta   90.00
_cell.angle_gamma   90.00
#
_symmetry.space_group_name_H-M   'P 1'
#
loop_
_entity.id
_entity.type
_entity.pdbx_description
1 polymer ?
#
loop_
_entity_poly.entity_id
_entity_poly.type
_entity_poly.pdbx_seq_one_letter_code
_entity_poly.pdbx_strand_id
1 'polypeptide(L)'
;MKLLHYLPLLLITLSCSSGDSSREKSRLNESAIKVRVLDLRSEQIYKQSQQLIKGKNSAELVESIKPFLQFDDSLQLIKNELITIAGGYTEEAFYYNVPAFNYVEDYFYGETAFRNNSHDFFFATLERLNQEINRLSLNTRFSVTLEERFTILQERYGVEDRKYLFKNLSISEAVELIEAIRRQAAIGHQEHVINELIKSNG
;
A
#
# COMPACT_ATOMS: atom_id res chain seq x y z
N MET A 1 36.75 -4.29 10.36
CA MET A 1 35.64 -3.88 11.25
C MET A 1 35.11 -2.52 10.82
N LYS A 2 33.95 -2.49 10.17
CA LYS A 2 33.13 -1.28 9.95
C LYS A 2 31.66 -1.69 10.12
N LEU A 3 31.27 -1.78 11.38
CA LEU A 3 29.88 -1.84 11.84
C LEU A 3 29.56 -0.43 12.31
N LEU A 4 28.35 0.05 11.97
CA LEU A 4 27.78 1.40 12.15
C LEU A 4 27.66 2.08 10.80
N HIS A 5 26.47 2.04 10.19
CA HIS A 5 25.89 3.08 9.32
C HIS A 5 24.44 2.73 8.88
N TYR A 6 23.66 2.06 9.76
CA TYR A 6 22.24 1.85 9.51
C TYR A 6 21.45 2.04 10.80
N LEU A 7 21.10 3.29 11.11
CA LEU A 7 19.85 3.72 11.74
C LEU A 7 19.90 5.25 11.93
N PRO A 8 18.87 5.98 11.47
CA PRO A 8 18.09 6.77 12.42
C PRO A 8 16.60 6.44 12.25
N LEU A 9 16.00 5.75 13.21
CA LEU A 9 15.34 6.28 14.41
C LEU A 9 14.01 6.99 14.10
N LEU A 10 12.95 6.22 14.38
CA LEU A 10 11.61 6.68 14.73
C LEU A 10 11.61 7.77 15.83
N LEU A 11 10.59 8.62 15.75
CA LEU A 11 9.82 9.30 16.83
C LEU A 11 10.16 10.74 17.29
N ILE A 12 9.10 11.59 17.18
CA ILE A 12 8.69 12.78 17.99
C ILE A 12 9.32 14.13 17.55
N THR A 13 8.60 15.25 17.28
CA THR A 13 7.61 15.99 18.09
C THR A 13 6.50 16.70 17.28
N LEU A 14 5.27 16.64 17.79
CA LEU A 14 4.17 17.59 17.53
C LEU A 14 4.44 18.92 18.25
N SER A 15 4.23 20.06 17.58
CA SER A 15 3.96 21.34 18.27
C SER A 15 2.74 22.03 17.66
N CYS A 16 1.82 22.44 18.53
CA CYS A 16 0.66 23.26 18.21
C CYS A 16 1.06 24.75 18.19
N SER A 17 0.61 25.48 17.17
CA SER A 17 0.36 26.92 17.27
C SER A 17 -0.69 27.35 16.24
N SER A 18 -1.44 28.39 16.64
CA SER A 18 -2.80 28.79 16.29
C SER A 18 -2.99 29.51 14.95
N GLY A 19 -4.21 29.38 14.40
CA GLY A 19 -4.92 30.48 13.74
C GLY A 19 -4.84 30.57 12.22
N ASP A 20 -6.03 30.74 11.64
CA ASP A 20 -6.42 31.11 10.27
C ASP A 20 -6.46 30.05 9.16
N SER A 21 -7.65 29.97 8.55
CA SER A 21 -8.15 29.00 7.58
C SER A 21 -7.37 28.89 6.25
N SER A 22 -6.42 29.80 6.00
CA SER A 22 -5.47 29.71 4.88
C SER A 22 -4.23 28.86 5.22
N ARG A 23 -3.82 28.82 6.50
CA ARG A 23 -2.76 27.94 7.00
C ARG A 23 -3.20 26.49 7.10
N GLU A 24 -4.49 26.19 7.24
CA GLU A 24 -4.98 24.80 7.32
C GLU A 24 -4.83 24.07 5.98
N LYS A 25 -5.16 24.73 4.86
CA LYS A 25 -4.85 24.24 3.50
C LYS A 25 -3.34 24.14 3.25
N SER A 26 -2.57 25.11 3.75
CA SER A 26 -1.11 25.10 3.63
C SER A 26 -0.45 24.01 4.48
N ARG A 27 -0.98 23.70 5.67
CA ARG A 27 -0.54 22.62 6.57
C ARG A 27 -0.98 21.24 6.10
N LEU A 28 -2.14 21.10 5.45
CA LEU A 28 -2.51 19.88 4.76
C LEU A 28 -1.58 19.62 3.58
N ASN A 29 -1.23 20.64 2.79
CA ASN A 29 -0.22 20.51 1.73
C ASN A 29 1.19 20.26 2.28
N GLU A 30 1.59 20.96 3.34
CA GLU A 30 2.93 20.82 3.93
C GLU A 30 3.07 19.49 4.69
N SER A 31 2.00 19.01 5.34
CA SER A 31 1.95 17.66 5.93
C SER A 31 1.86 16.60 4.85
N ALA A 32 1.10 16.79 3.77
CA ALA A 32 1.07 15.85 2.65
C ALA A 32 2.41 15.82 1.90
N ILE A 33 3.14 16.93 1.82
CA ILE A 33 4.50 17.01 1.26
C ILE A 33 5.51 16.39 2.23
N LYS A 34 5.45 16.65 3.54
CA LYS A 34 6.33 16.04 4.55
C LYS A 34 6.06 14.53 4.69
N VAL A 35 4.81 14.12 4.60
CA VAL A 35 4.40 12.72 4.45
C VAL A 35 4.97 12.20 3.14
N ARG A 36 4.74 12.82 1.97
CA ARG A 36 5.33 12.42 0.67
C ARG A 36 6.86 12.34 0.63
N VAL A 37 7.58 13.16 1.40
CA VAL A 37 9.05 13.17 1.49
C VAL A 37 9.57 12.04 2.39
N LEU A 38 8.76 11.61 3.36
CA LEU A 38 9.03 10.45 4.22
C LEU A 38 8.32 9.17 3.73
N ASP A 39 7.41 9.29 2.76
CA ASP A 39 6.66 8.22 2.15
C ASP A 39 7.56 7.50 1.15
N LEU A 40 8.21 6.45 1.62
CA LEU A 40 8.75 5.44 0.74
C LEU A 40 7.57 4.82 -0.02
N ARG A 41 7.35 5.28 -1.25
CA ARG A 41 6.37 4.70 -2.15
C ARG A 41 6.76 3.26 -2.47
N SER A 42 5.79 2.39 -2.75
CA SER A 42 6.06 0.97 -3.04
C SER A 42 7.09 0.81 -4.17
N GLU A 43 7.05 1.68 -5.19
CA GLU A 43 7.98 1.64 -6.32
C GLU A 43 9.44 1.91 -5.90
N GLN A 44 9.66 2.76 -4.90
CA GLN A 44 11.01 3.02 -4.38
C GLN A 44 11.55 1.81 -3.62
N ILE A 45 10.71 1.16 -2.82
CA ILE A 45 11.07 -0.05 -2.06
C ILE A 45 11.37 -1.22 -3.02
N TYR A 46 10.56 -1.40 -4.07
CA TYR A 46 10.84 -2.40 -5.10
C TYR A 46 12.14 -2.10 -5.86
N LYS A 47 12.42 -0.84 -6.21
CA LYS A 47 13.70 -0.46 -6.83
C LYS A 47 14.89 -0.81 -5.94
N GLN A 48 14.80 -0.55 -4.63
CA GLN A 48 15.84 -0.93 -3.67
C GLN A 48 16.00 -2.46 -3.61
N SER A 49 14.89 -3.20 -3.54
CA SER A 49 14.91 -4.67 -3.54
C SER A 49 15.60 -5.22 -4.79
N GLN A 50 15.26 -4.72 -5.98
CA GLN A 50 15.87 -5.12 -7.24
C GLN A 50 17.38 -4.80 -7.30
N GLN A 51 17.82 -3.67 -6.74
CA GLN A 51 19.24 -3.33 -6.65
C GLN A 51 20.00 -4.33 -5.76
N LEU A 52 19.43 -4.70 -4.61
CA LEU A 52 20.00 -5.71 -3.71
C LEU A 52 20.13 -7.08 -4.39
N ILE A 53 19.09 -7.49 -5.14
CA ILE A 53 19.08 -8.77 -5.87
C ILE A 53 20.17 -8.80 -6.96
N LYS A 54 20.27 -7.72 -7.76
CA LYS A 54 21.28 -7.59 -8.81
C LYS A 54 22.70 -7.70 -8.26
N GLY A 55 22.96 -7.22 -7.04
CA GLY A 55 24.26 -7.31 -6.39
C GLY A 55 24.70 -8.74 -6.04
N LYS A 56 23.77 -9.69 -5.95
CA LYS A 56 24.05 -11.09 -5.55
C LYS A 56 23.85 -12.12 -6.66
N ASN A 57 23.19 -11.76 -7.76
CA ASN A 57 22.95 -12.64 -8.92
C ASN A 57 22.23 -13.97 -8.56
N SER A 58 21.26 -13.92 -7.64
CA SER A 58 20.47 -15.08 -7.23
C SER A 58 19.20 -15.21 -8.07
N ALA A 59 19.06 -16.31 -8.82
CA ALA A 59 17.87 -16.58 -9.63
C ALA A 59 16.59 -16.73 -8.78
N GLU A 60 16.71 -17.33 -7.60
CA GLU A 60 15.58 -17.49 -6.67
C GLU A 60 15.02 -16.16 -6.21
N LEU A 61 15.88 -15.19 -5.88
CA LEU A 61 15.47 -13.84 -5.50
C LEU A 61 14.91 -13.03 -6.69
N VAL A 62 15.33 -13.32 -7.92
CA VAL A 62 14.74 -12.72 -9.12
C VAL A 62 13.32 -13.27 -9.34
N GLU A 63 13.08 -14.55 -9.06
CA GLU A 63 11.73 -15.12 -9.16
C GLU A 63 10.82 -14.64 -8.02
N SER A 64 11.35 -14.44 -6.81
CA SER A 64 10.55 -14.06 -5.63
C SER A 64 9.86 -12.70 -5.76
N ILE A 65 10.39 -11.77 -6.56
CA ILE A 65 9.81 -10.42 -6.70
C ILE A 65 8.59 -10.38 -7.62
N LYS A 66 8.48 -11.32 -8.57
CA LYS A 66 7.41 -11.33 -9.59
C LYS A 66 6.00 -11.30 -9.00
N PRO A 67 5.62 -12.17 -8.04
CA PRO A 67 4.27 -12.14 -7.48
C PRO A 67 3.94 -10.82 -6.76
N PHE A 68 4.92 -10.19 -6.12
CA PHE A 68 4.73 -8.89 -5.45
C PHE A 68 4.51 -7.74 -6.44
N LEU A 69 5.24 -7.72 -7.56
CA LEU A 69 5.04 -6.71 -8.61
C LEU A 69 3.68 -6.88 -9.30
N GLN A 70 3.29 -8.11 -9.63
CA GLN A 70 1.98 -8.38 -10.22
C GLN A 70 0.82 -7.97 -9.29
N PHE A 71 0.99 -8.19 -7.99
CA PHE A 71 0.07 -7.72 -6.97
C PHE A 71 0.01 -6.18 -6.91
N ASP A 72 1.17 -5.52 -6.87
CA ASP A 72 1.26 -4.06 -6.85
C ASP A 72 0.64 -3.41 -8.10
N ASP A 73 0.88 -3.98 -9.28
CA ASP A 73 0.29 -3.53 -10.56
C ASP A 73 -1.24 -3.65 -10.53
N SER A 74 -1.76 -4.74 -9.97
CA SER A 74 -3.22 -4.95 -9.83
C SER A 74 -3.84 -3.91 -8.90
N LEU A 75 -3.20 -3.60 -7.77
CA LEU A 75 -3.67 -2.55 -6.86
C LEU A 75 -3.54 -1.14 -7.46
N GLN A 76 -2.47 -0.89 -8.21
CA GLN A 76 -2.26 0.35 -8.94
C GLN A 76 -3.35 0.57 -10.00
N LEU A 77 -3.80 -0.49 -10.67
CA LEU A 77 -4.94 -0.46 -11.60
C LEU A 77 -6.23 -0.07 -10.87
N ILE A 78 -6.56 -0.77 -9.77
CA ILE A 78 -7.76 -0.47 -8.97
C ILE A 78 -7.77 0.99 -8.51
N LYS A 79 -6.63 1.48 -7.99
CA LYS A 79 -6.47 2.88 -7.57
C LYS A 79 -6.72 3.84 -8.73
N ASN A 80 -6.15 3.58 -9.90
CA ASN A 80 -6.31 4.44 -11.07
C ASN A 80 -7.77 4.49 -11.55
N GLU A 81 -8.46 3.36 -11.53
CA GLU A 81 -9.88 3.29 -11.88
C GLU A 81 -10.74 4.08 -10.91
N LEU A 82 -10.51 3.93 -9.60
CA LEU A 82 -11.18 4.71 -8.55
C LEU A 82 -11.00 6.22 -8.76
N ILE A 83 -9.76 6.67 -9.00
CA ILE A 83 -9.45 8.08 -9.28
C ILE A 83 -10.19 8.57 -10.52
N THR A 84 -10.16 7.78 -11.60
CA THR A 84 -10.81 8.12 -12.88
C THR A 84 -12.32 8.28 -12.71
N ILE A 85 -12.96 7.35 -12.00
CA ILE A 85 -14.42 7.37 -11.77
C ILE A 85 -14.82 8.55 -10.88
N ALA A 86 -13.98 8.94 -9.93
CA ALA A 86 -14.17 10.14 -9.12
C ALA A 86 -13.93 11.46 -9.91
N GLY A 87 -13.68 11.39 -11.22
CA GLY A 87 -13.43 12.56 -12.08
C GLY A 87 -12.03 13.14 -11.92
N GLY A 88 -11.07 12.34 -11.48
CA GLY A 88 -9.68 12.73 -11.28
C GLY A 88 -8.74 12.38 -12.42
N TYR A 89 -7.57 13.02 -12.42
CA TYR A 89 -6.46 12.71 -13.33
C TYR A 89 -5.45 11.79 -12.61
N THR A 90 -5.15 10.65 -13.22
CA THR A 90 -4.33 9.59 -12.62
C THR A 90 -2.87 9.99 -12.43
N GLU A 91 -2.32 10.84 -13.30
CA GLU A 91 -0.92 11.29 -13.25
C GLU A 91 -0.62 12.19 -12.05
N GLU A 92 -1.61 12.97 -11.61
CA GLU A 92 -1.44 13.96 -10.54
C GLU A 92 -2.04 13.50 -9.21
N ALA A 93 -2.79 12.38 -9.21
CA ALA A 93 -3.60 11.90 -8.10
C ALA A 93 -4.56 12.95 -7.53
N PHE A 94 -4.98 13.91 -8.36
CA PHE A 94 -6.00 14.90 -8.02
C PHE A 94 -7.36 14.42 -8.52
N TYR A 95 -8.36 14.50 -7.64
CA TYR A 95 -9.77 14.27 -7.97
C TYR A 95 -10.60 15.41 -7.37
N TYR A 96 -11.52 15.94 -8.18
CA TYR A 96 -12.28 17.15 -7.86
C TYR A 96 -13.53 16.89 -7.01
N ASN A 97 -14.03 15.66 -7.04
CA ASN A 97 -15.20 15.26 -6.28
C ASN A 97 -14.74 14.66 -4.94
N VAL A 98 -14.56 15.50 -3.92
CA VAL A 98 -14.32 15.06 -2.55
C VAL A 98 -15.60 15.36 -1.76
N PRO A 99 -16.14 14.41 -0.97
CA PRO A 99 -15.54 13.14 -0.54
C PRO A 99 -15.78 11.91 -1.42
N ALA A 100 -16.69 11.97 -2.41
CA ALA A 100 -16.96 10.90 -3.38
C ALA A 100 -17.26 9.49 -2.82
N PHE A 101 -17.88 9.39 -1.64
CA PHE A 101 -18.28 8.11 -1.02
C PHE A 101 -19.05 7.18 -1.98
N ASN A 102 -20.06 7.72 -2.66
CA ASN A 102 -20.89 6.94 -3.57
C ASN A 102 -20.08 6.30 -4.72
N TYR A 103 -19.03 6.96 -5.21
CA TYR A 103 -18.20 6.41 -6.28
C TYR A 103 -17.35 5.23 -5.80
N VAL A 104 -16.90 5.25 -4.54
CA VAL A 104 -16.19 4.12 -3.92
C VAL A 104 -17.15 2.96 -3.72
N GLU A 105 -18.35 3.23 -3.18
CA GLU A 105 -19.36 2.20 -2.96
C GLU A 105 -19.83 1.58 -4.28
N ASP A 106 -20.13 2.39 -5.29
CA ASP A 106 -20.52 1.94 -6.63
C ASP A 106 -19.39 1.16 -7.32
N TYR A 107 -18.12 1.55 -7.15
CA TYR A 107 -16.99 0.83 -7.74
C TYR A 107 -16.82 -0.57 -7.13
N PHE A 108 -16.83 -0.67 -5.80
CA PHE A 108 -16.57 -1.94 -5.12
C PHE A 108 -17.78 -2.85 -5.08
N TYR A 109 -18.99 -2.30 -4.91
CA TYR A 109 -20.21 -3.05 -4.59
C TYR A 109 -21.35 -2.85 -5.59
N GLY A 110 -21.23 -1.91 -6.54
CA GLY A 110 -22.23 -1.69 -7.57
C GLY A 110 -22.23 -2.80 -8.62
N GLU A 111 -23.43 -3.27 -8.97
CA GLU A 111 -23.64 -4.18 -10.10
C GLU A 111 -23.89 -3.36 -11.37
N THR A 112 -22.99 -3.45 -12.35
CA THR A 112 -23.18 -2.83 -13.68
C THR A 112 -22.92 -3.83 -14.79
N ALA A 113 -23.40 -3.54 -16.00
CA ALA A 113 -23.17 -4.40 -17.18
C ALA A 113 -21.68 -4.59 -17.55
N PHE A 114 -20.79 -3.74 -17.02
CA PHE A 114 -19.35 -3.74 -17.33
C PHE A 114 -18.47 -4.04 -16.12
N ARG A 115 -19.03 -4.07 -14.91
CA ARG A 115 -18.30 -4.32 -13.66
C ARG A 115 -19.17 -5.13 -12.72
N ASN A 116 -18.62 -6.24 -12.26
CA ASN A 116 -19.24 -7.11 -11.27
C ASN A 116 -18.27 -7.26 -10.10
N ASN A 117 -18.69 -6.84 -8.90
CA ASN A 117 -18.00 -7.02 -7.62
C ASN A 117 -16.48 -6.77 -7.63
N SER A 118 -16.03 -5.52 -7.85
CA SER A 118 -14.60 -5.19 -7.82
C SER A 118 -13.93 -5.52 -6.47
N HIS A 119 -14.70 -5.61 -5.38
CA HIS A 119 -14.22 -6.11 -4.09
C HIS A 119 -13.78 -7.58 -4.16
N ASP A 120 -14.50 -8.44 -4.88
CA ASP A 120 -14.12 -9.85 -5.07
C ASP A 120 -12.78 -9.95 -5.82
N PHE A 121 -12.60 -9.14 -6.86
CA PHE A 121 -11.32 -9.05 -7.58
C PHE A 121 -10.18 -8.59 -6.67
N PHE A 122 -10.42 -7.58 -5.83
CA PHE A 122 -9.44 -7.08 -4.86
C PHE A 122 -9.03 -8.17 -3.85
N PHE A 123 -9.99 -8.85 -3.22
CA PHE A 123 -9.69 -9.90 -2.24
C PHE A 123 -9.09 -11.16 -2.88
N ALA A 124 -9.49 -11.51 -4.11
CA ALA A 124 -8.85 -12.58 -4.88
C ALA A 124 -7.39 -12.26 -5.21
N THR A 125 -7.07 -10.99 -5.47
CA THR A 125 -5.71 -10.51 -5.73
C THR A 125 -4.82 -10.62 -4.48
N LEU A 126 -5.36 -10.27 -3.31
CA LEU A 126 -4.71 -10.48 -2.01
C LEU A 126 -4.45 -11.95 -1.71
N GLU A 127 -5.46 -12.79 -1.89
CA GLU A 127 -5.38 -14.23 -1.64
C GLU A 127 -4.34 -14.88 -2.57
N ARG A 128 -4.29 -14.48 -3.85
CA ARG A 128 -3.27 -14.96 -4.79
C ARG A 128 -1.85 -14.63 -4.31
N LEU A 129 -1.60 -13.42 -3.79
CA LEU A 129 -0.28 -13.09 -3.26
C LEU A 129 0.08 -13.97 -2.06
N ASN A 130 -0.85 -14.20 -1.13
CA ASN A 130 -0.62 -15.09 0.02
C ASN A 130 -0.29 -16.52 -0.43
N GLN A 131 -1.00 -17.04 -1.43
CA GLN A 131 -0.73 -18.36 -2.01
C GLN A 131 0.67 -18.42 -2.63
N GLU A 132 1.10 -17.39 -3.37
CA GLU A 132 2.44 -17.30 -3.94
C GLU A 132 3.54 -17.20 -2.88
N ILE A 133 3.32 -16.41 -1.82
CA ILE A 133 4.24 -16.32 -0.67
C ILE A 133 4.44 -17.69 -0.02
N ASN A 134 3.36 -18.43 0.21
CA ASN A 134 3.41 -19.77 0.78
C ASN A 134 4.06 -20.79 -0.17
N ARG A 135 3.70 -20.75 -1.46
CA ARG A 135 4.25 -21.64 -2.50
C ARG A 135 5.76 -21.49 -2.62
N LEU A 136 6.26 -20.26 -2.56
CA LEU A 136 7.68 -19.94 -2.61
C LEU A 136 8.37 -20.02 -1.24
N SER A 137 7.64 -20.38 -0.17
CA SER A 137 8.16 -20.46 1.20
C SER A 137 8.88 -19.18 1.66
N LEU A 138 8.37 -18.02 1.24
CA LEU A 138 9.01 -16.74 1.53
C LEU A 138 8.85 -16.39 3.00
N ASN A 139 9.97 -16.18 3.68
CA ASN A 139 9.98 -15.75 5.09
C ASN A 139 9.65 -14.25 5.20
N THR A 140 8.36 -13.92 5.19
CA THR A 140 7.84 -12.54 5.29
C THR A 140 6.80 -12.44 6.39
N ARG A 141 6.65 -11.25 6.99
CA ARG A 141 5.56 -10.99 7.94
C ARG A 141 4.33 -10.37 7.27
N PHE A 142 4.26 -10.37 5.93
CA PHE A 142 3.25 -9.66 5.16
C PHE A 142 1.82 -10.05 5.57
N SER A 143 1.48 -11.33 5.46
CA SER A 143 0.11 -11.82 5.70
C SER A 143 -0.33 -11.53 7.14
N VAL A 144 0.53 -11.77 8.13
CA VAL A 144 0.23 -11.49 9.55
C VAL A 144 -0.01 -9.99 9.76
N THR A 145 0.89 -9.14 9.26
CA THR A 145 0.79 -7.69 9.42
C THR A 145 -0.45 -7.13 8.71
N LEU A 146 -0.82 -7.71 7.57
CA LEU A 146 -2.00 -7.29 6.83
C LEU A 146 -3.29 -7.64 7.57
N GLU A 147 -3.41 -8.86 8.09
CA GLU A 147 -4.59 -9.28 8.86
C GLU A 147 -4.74 -8.48 10.17
N GLU A 148 -3.64 -8.17 10.85
CA GLU A 148 -3.64 -7.27 12.02
C GLU A 148 -4.20 -5.88 11.65
N ARG A 149 -3.78 -5.32 10.51
CA ARG A 149 -4.29 -4.02 10.04
C ARG A 149 -5.76 -4.08 9.64
N PHE A 150 -6.20 -5.13 8.97
CA PHE A 150 -7.61 -5.32 8.64
C PHE A 150 -8.47 -5.45 9.88
N THR A 151 -8.02 -6.19 10.89
CA THR A 151 -8.72 -6.30 12.19
C THR A 151 -8.90 -4.92 12.83
N ILE A 152 -7.84 -4.12 12.90
CA ILE A 152 -7.90 -2.75 13.45
C ILE A 152 -8.90 -1.88 12.68
N LEU A 153 -8.94 -1.98 11.34
CA LEU A 153 -9.88 -1.23 10.51
C LEU A 153 -11.32 -1.70 10.73
N GLN A 154 -11.56 -3.01 10.81
CA GLN A 154 -12.88 -3.57 11.09
C GLN A 154 -13.42 -3.08 12.43
N GLU A 155 -12.59 -3.10 13.48
CA GLU A 155 -12.95 -2.59 14.80
C GLU A 155 -13.23 -1.09 14.78
N ARG A 156 -12.38 -0.30 14.12
CA ARG A 156 -12.49 1.17 14.06
C ARG A 156 -13.73 1.64 13.30
N TYR A 157 -14.09 0.96 12.22
CA TYR A 157 -15.19 1.34 11.33
C TYR A 157 -16.46 0.53 11.56
N GLY A 158 -16.47 -0.41 12.53
CA GLY A 158 -17.63 -1.26 12.83
C GLY A 158 -18.02 -2.19 11.67
N VAL A 159 -17.03 -2.70 10.94
CA VAL A 159 -17.24 -3.56 9.76
C VAL A 159 -17.14 -5.02 10.15
N GLU A 160 -18.27 -5.74 10.16
CA GLU A 160 -18.32 -7.15 10.58
C GLU A 160 -17.61 -8.11 9.62
N ASP A 161 -17.67 -7.86 8.31
CA ASP A 161 -17.06 -8.70 7.28
C ASP A 161 -16.08 -7.89 6.44
N ARG A 162 -14.83 -8.37 6.36
CA ARG A 162 -13.74 -7.72 5.62
C ARG A 162 -14.09 -7.40 4.18
N LYS A 163 -15.01 -8.14 3.55
CA LYS A 163 -15.45 -7.82 2.18
C LYS A 163 -16.06 -6.42 2.06
N TYR A 164 -16.58 -5.88 3.16
CA TYR A 164 -17.16 -4.53 3.24
C TYR A 164 -16.17 -3.45 3.69
N LEU A 165 -14.85 -3.72 3.66
CA LEU A 165 -13.81 -2.78 4.11
C LEU A 165 -13.85 -1.41 3.41
N PHE A 166 -14.32 -1.35 2.16
CA PHE A 166 -14.41 -0.10 1.40
C PHE A 166 -15.74 0.64 1.58
N LYS A 167 -16.69 0.06 2.32
CA LYS A 167 -18.01 0.69 2.53
C LYS A 167 -17.85 1.97 3.35
N ASN A 168 -18.53 3.03 2.92
CA ASN A 168 -18.47 4.37 3.53
C ASN A 168 -17.08 5.03 3.53
N LEU A 169 -16.07 4.50 2.83
CA LEU A 169 -14.81 5.19 2.67
C LEU A 169 -14.92 6.30 1.62
N SER A 170 -14.36 7.47 1.93
CA SER A 170 -14.16 8.51 0.92
C SER A 170 -13.15 8.01 -0.12
N ILE A 171 -13.14 8.64 -1.31
CA ILE A 171 -12.15 8.32 -2.34
C ILE A 171 -10.71 8.46 -1.80
N SER A 172 -10.45 9.46 -0.94
CA SER A 172 -9.14 9.65 -0.33
C SER A 172 -8.75 8.51 0.60
N GLU A 173 -9.68 8.07 1.46
CA GLU A 173 -9.45 6.96 2.38
C GLU A 173 -9.27 5.64 1.63
N ALA A 174 -10.06 5.39 0.58
CA ALA A 174 -9.93 4.19 -0.24
C ALA A 174 -8.58 4.14 -0.98
N VAL A 175 -8.15 5.26 -1.57
CA VAL A 175 -6.84 5.38 -2.22
C VAL A 175 -5.70 5.21 -1.21
N GLU A 176 -5.80 5.84 -0.03
CA GLU A 176 -4.79 5.71 1.02
C GLU A 176 -4.68 4.27 1.54
N LEU A 177 -5.81 3.58 1.71
CA LEU A 177 -5.84 2.17 2.10
C LEU A 177 -5.13 1.30 1.04
N ILE A 178 -5.42 1.50 -0.24
CA ILE A 178 -4.76 0.76 -1.32
C ILE A 178 -3.25 1.03 -1.31
N GLU A 179 -2.83 2.30 -1.18
CA GLU A 179 -1.42 2.68 -1.08
C GLU A 179 -0.72 2.05 0.13
N ALA A 180 -1.39 1.99 1.28
CA ALA A 180 -0.86 1.35 2.48
C ALA A 180 -0.61 -0.15 2.26
N ILE A 181 -1.52 -0.83 1.57
CA ILE A 181 -1.39 -2.27 1.25
C ILE A 181 -0.26 -2.50 0.24
N ARG A 182 -0.19 -1.69 -0.82
CA ARG A 182 0.91 -1.71 -1.81
C ARG A 182 2.26 -1.59 -1.13
N ARG A 183 2.38 -0.64 -0.19
CA ARG A 183 3.60 -0.43 0.59
C ARG A 183 3.91 -1.62 1.49
N GLN A 184 2.92 -2.17 2.18
CA GLN A 184 3.12 -3.33 3.05
C GLN A 184 3.62 -4.55 2.28
N ALA A 185 3.13 -4.76 1.04
CA ALA A 185 3.64 -5.81 0.15
C ALA A 185 5.09 -5.57 -0.24
N ALA A 186 5.44 -4.33 -0.61
CA ALA A 186 6.82 -3.97 -0.94
C ALA A 186 7.79 -4.17 0.24
N ILE A 187 7.36 -3.81 1.46
CA ILE A 187 8.11 -4.07 2.70
C ILE A 187 8.27 -5.59 2.91
N GLY A 188 7.21 -6.37 2.76
CA GLY A 188 7.26 -7.84 2.90
C GLY A 188 8.25 -8.49 1.93
N HIS A 189 8.32 -8.02 0.68
CA HIS A 189 9.33 -8.46 -0.27
C HIS A 189 10.75 -8.06 0.16
N GLN A 190 10.94 -6.82 0.61
CA GLN A 190 12.25 -6.35 1.07
C GLN A 190 12.75 -7.14 2.30
N GLU A 191 11.85 -7.48 3.24
CA GLU A 191 12.14 -8.37 4.37
C GLU A 191 12.65 -9.74 3.89
N HIS A 192 11.97 -10.34 2.91
CA HIS A 192 12.41 -11.61 2.32
C HIS A 192 13.83 -11.51 1.77
N VAL A 193 14.10 -10.51 0.92
CA VAL A 193 15.41 -10.29 0.30
C VAL A 193 16.48 -10.14 1.38
N ILE A 194 16.25 -9.31 2.40
CA ILE A 194 17.21 -9.10 3.50
C ILE A 194 17.48 -10.41 4.25
N ASN A 195 16.44 -11.20 4.56
CA ASN A 195 16.58 -12.46 5.27
C ASN A 195 17.44 -13.47 4.48
N GLU A 196 17.21 -13.61 3.18
CA GLU A 196 18.01 -14.50 2.33
C GLU A 196 19.45 -14.02 2.16
N LEU A 197 19.66 -12.70 2.09
CA LEU A 197 21.00 -12.12 2.06
C LEU A 197 21.78 -12.38 3.36
N ILE A 198 21.12 -12.33 4.51
CA ILE A 198 21.73 -12.66 5.81
C ILE A 198 22.12 -14.14 5.84
N LYS A 199 21.22 -15.05 5.45
CA LYS A 199 21.50 -16.50 5.37
C LYS A 199 22.67 -16.82 4.45
N SER A 200 22.78 -16.13 3.32
CA SER A 200 23.83 -16.36 2.32
C SER A 200 25.22 -15.84 2.73
N ASN A 201 25.33 -15.12 3.85
CA ASN A 201 26.57 -14.52 4.34
C ASN A 201 27.02 -15.08 5.71
N GLY A 202 26.22 -15.95 6.33
CA GLY A 202 26.55 -16.69 7.54
C GLY A 202 26.98 -18.11 7.21
#